data_AF-A0A924LI73-F1
#
_entry.id   AF-A0A924LI73-F1
#
_cell.length_a   1.000
_cell.length_b   1.000
_cell.length_c   1.000
_cell.angle_alpha   90.00
_cell.angle_beta   90.00
_cell.angle_gamma   90.00
#
_symmetry.space_group_name_H-M   'P 1'
#
loop_
_entity.id
_entity.type
_entity.pdbx_description
1 polymer ?
#
loop_
_entity_poly.entity_id
_entity_poly.type
_entity_poly.pdbx_seq_one_letter_code
_entity_poly.pdbx_strand_id
1 'polypeptide(L)'
;MSAESTALALARHLAAGNKANTRRDWKSAREHYAAVLAIDPELWATWVQFGHALKEQGQLEAAEAAYRKSLAILPENGDTWLQLGHVLKLRGRLRFALAAYVRAWEIDPLAHDPQVELAHLTRIDFAGLGPRDADVLAPAHTPGRHWKAEASARFAVLASYLRHNQQIVSVWPDATVPLGPRVAVFVHYDHAGLVQDFVMNYVAALQAAGLSVVFVSNCPKLNEISIAKLETICSAIILRHNVGHDFGAIRDALRVLGMPRDNTQSLLIANDSVFGPFQNIAPILDRVDFERADIWGATESWQHRYHLQSFFLIAGRRALESAAWKNFWRRVRLVQSRFWVVQRYEIGFTLAMLAGGMRCAALWPYEDLTKMLPPAHIDNDPQTIMGTDPV
;
A
#
# COMPACT_ATOMS: atom_id res chain seq x y z
N MET A 1 -1.73 -35.77 -20.23
CA MET A 1 -2.20 -34.52 -20.86
C MET A 1 -0.99 -33.62 -21.06
N SER A 2 -0.77 -33.07 -22.26
CA SER A 2 0.32 -32.09 -22.48
C SER A 2 0.03 -30.80 -21.70
N ALA A 3 1.07 -30.04 -21.33
CA ALA A 3 0.90 -28.76 -20.63
C ALA A 3 -0.06 -27.81 -21.37
N GLU A 4 0.01 -27.81 -22.70
CA GLU A 4 -0.87 -27.04 -23.60
C GLU A 4 -2.34 -27.50 -23.50
N SER A 5 -2.59 -28.81 -23.40
CA SER A 5 -3.94 -29.35 -23.20
C SER A 5 -4.54 -29.01 -21.83
N THR A 6 -3.70 -28.92 -20.79
CA THR A 6 -4.11 -28.53 -19.44
C THR A 6 -4.44 -27.03 -19.37
N ALA A 7 -3.60 -26.18 -19.98
CA ALA A 7 -3.83 -24.74 -20.06
C ALA A 7 -5.12 -24.41 -20.83
N LEU A 8 -5.37 -25.09 -21.96
CA LEU A 8 -6.60 -24.93 -22.74
C LEU A 8 -7.84 -25.38 -21.96
N ALA A 9 -7.76 -26.49 -21.22
CA ALA A 9 -8.86 -26.96 -20.38
C ALA A 9 -9.19 -25.98 -19.24
N LEU A 10 -8.15 -25.43 -18.59
CA LEU A 10 -8.28 -24.41 -17.55
C LEU A 10 -8.97 -23.14 -18.08
N ALA A 11 -8.49 -22.60 -19.20
CA ALA A 11 -9.07 -21.41 -19.83
C ALA A 11 -10.55 -21.63 -20.21
N ARG A 12 -10.88 -22.81 -20.76
CA ARG A 12 -12.25 -23.18 -21.12
C ARG A 12 -13.16 -23.23 -19.89
N HIS A 13 -12.73 -23.86 -18.80
CA HIS A 13 -13.53 -23.93 -17.58
C HIS A 13 -13.68 -22.56 -16.90
N LEU A 14 -12.64 -21.73 -16.89
CA LEU A 14 -12.74 -20.34 -16.40
C LEU A 14 -13.78 -19.54 -17.20
N ALA A 15 -13.72 -19.58 -18.54
CA ALA A 15 -14.67 -18.86 -19.38
C ALA A 15 -16.12 -19.35 -19.18
N ALA A 16 -16.31 -20.67 -19.09
CA ALA A 16 -17.62 -21.26 -18.84
C ALA A 16 -18.16 -20.92 -17.44
N GLY A 17 -17.31 -20.96 -16.41
CA GLY A 17 -17.66 -20.57 -15.05
C GLY A 17 -18.08 -19.10 -14.96
N ASN A 18 -17.31 -18.19 -15.56
CA ASN A 18 -17.64 -16.77 -15.61
C ASN A 18 -18.98 -16.52 -16.33
N LYS A 19 -19.22 -17.20 -17.46
CA LYS A 19 -20.46 -17.10 -18.21
C LYS A 19 -21.68 -17.61 -17.41
N ALA A 20 -21.53 -18.73 -16.71
CA ALA A 20 -22.55 -19.27 -15.83
C ALA A 20 -22.84 -18.31 -14.65
N ASN A 21 -21.79 -17.70 -14.08
CA ASN A 21 -21.89 -16.71 -13.01
C ASN A 21 -22.68 -15.46 -13.45
N THR A 22 -22.42 -14.93 -14.65
CA THR A 22 -23.20 -13.81 -15.22
C THR A 22 -24.68 -14.16 -15.39
N ARG A 23 -24.98 -15.42 -15.72
CA ARG A 23 -26.36 -15.93 -15.85
C ARG A 23 -27.01 -16.30 -14.53
N ARG A 24 -26.29 -16.17 -13.40
CA ARG A 24 -26.71 -16.63 -12.07
C ARG A 24 -27.00 -18.14 -12.02
N ASP A 25 -26.40 -18.91 -12.94
CA ASP A 25 -26.37 -20.37 -12.85
C ASP A 25 -25.24 -20.78 -11.90
N TRP A 26 -25.54 -20.63 -10.61
CA TRP A 26 -24.56 -20.83 -9.53
C TRP A 26 -24.06 -22.28 -9.47
N LYS A 27 -24.92 -23.24 -9.84
CA LYS A 27 -24.55 -24.66 -9.87
C LYS A 27 -23.49 -24.92 -10.94
N SER A 28 -23.73 -24.48 -12.18
CA SER A 28 -22.77 -24.63 -13.27
C SER A 28 -21.48 -23.83 -13.01
N ALA A 29 -21.60 -22.60 -12.48
CA ALA A 29 -20.45 -21.79 -12.11
C ALA A 29 -19.56 -22.51 -11.09
N ARG A 30 -20.14 -23.05 -10.02
CA ARG A 30 -19.44 -23.83 -8.98
C ARG A 30 -18.72 -25.04 -9.56
N GLU A 31 -19.37 -25.81 -10.45
CA GLU A 31 -18.77 -26.99 -11.08
C GLU A 31 -17.57 -26.63 -11.96
N HIS A 32 -17.69 -25.56 -12.75
CA HIS A 32 -16.59 -25.09 -13.57
C HIS A 32 -15.42 -24.50 -12.76
N TYR A 33 -15.69 -23.70 -11.73
CA TYR A 33 -14.63 -23.20 -10.85
C TYR A 33 -13.96 -24.34 -10.07
N ALA A 34 -14.70 -25.37 -9.64
CA ALA A 34 -14.10 -26.55 -9.02
C ALA A 34 -13.16 -27.30 -9.99
N ALA A 35 -13.54 -27.41 -11.27
CA ALA A 35 -12.67 -28.02 -12.29
C ALA A 35 -11.40 -27.20 -12.52
N VAL A 36 -11.48 -25.87 -12.47
CA VAL A 36 -10.29 -24.98 -12.52
C VAL A 36 -9.39 -25.21 -11.30
N LEU A 37 -9.96 -25.22 -10.10
CA LEU A 37 -9.22 -25.38 -8.85
C LEU A 37 -8.62 -26.78 -8.67
N ALA A 38 -9.16 -27.79 -9.36
CA ALA A 38 -8.57 -29.12 -9.44
C ALA A 38 -7.31 -29.15 -10.33
N ILE A 39 -7.21 -28.23 -11.29
CA ILE A 39 -6.02 -28.07 -12.15
C ILE A 39 -5.00 -27.16 -11.46
N ASP A 40 -5.44 -26.02 -10.94
CA ASP A 40 -4.58 -25.04 -10.26
C ASP A 40 -5.25 -24.52 -8.98
N PRO A 41 -4.85 -25.05 -7.80
CA PRO A 41 -5.41 -24.64 -6.51
C PRO A 41 -4.85 -23.32 -5.99
N GLU A 42 -3.83 -22.72 -6.63
CA GLU A 42 -3.20 -21.47 -6.19
C GLU A 42 -3.87 -20.22 -6.79
N LEU A 43 -4.93 -20.40 -7.59
CA LEU A 43 -5.70 -19.29 -8.16
C LEU A 43 -6.65 -18.68 -7.13
N TRP A 44 -6.14 -17.73 -6.35
CA TRP A 44 -6.93 -17.02 -5.33
C TRP A 44 -8.23 -16.42 -5.88
N ALA A 45 -8.22 -15.86 -7.10
CA ALA A 45 -9.39 -15.23 -7.73
C ALA A 45 -10.49 -16.25 -8.01
N THR A 46 -10.11 -17.47 -8.42
CA THR A 46 -11.07 -18.56 -8.65
C THR A 46 -11.69 -19.04 -7.35
N TRP A 47 -10.92 -19.09 -6.25
CA TRP A 47 -11.46 -19.39 -4.92
C TRP A 47 -12.52 -18.38 -4.47
N VAL A 48 -12.35 -17.09 -4.77
CA VAL A 48 -13.37 -16.05 -4.51
C VAL A 48 -14.63 -16.34 -5.30
N GLN A 49 -14.51 -16.57 -6.60
CA GLN A 49 -15.67 -16.83 -7.48
C GLN A 49 -16.39 -18.14 -7.12
N PHE A 50 -15.64 -19.16 -6.72
CA PHE A 50 -16.19 -20.41 -6.18
C PHE A 50 -16.95 -20.17 -4.88
N GLY A 51 -16.40 -19.37 -3.96
CA GLY A 51 -17.06 -18.94 -2.73
C GLY A 51 -18.35 -18.16 -2.99
N HIS A 52 -18.37 -17.27 -3.98
CA HIS A 52 -19.58 -16.56 -4.41
C HIS A 52 -20.67 -17.52 -4.86
N ALA A 53 -20.35 -18.43 -5.78
CA ALA A 53 -21.31 -19.41 -6.28
C ALA A 53 -21.86 -20.31 -5.16
N LEU A 54 -21.04 -20.68 -4.18
CA LEU A 54 -21.46 -21.44 -2.99
C LEU A 54 -22.38 -20.63 -2.07
N LYS A 55 -22.04 -19.37 -1.81
CA LYS A 55 -22.84 -18.44 -0.99
C LYS A 55 -24.25 -18.28 -1.56
N GLU A 56 -24.36 -18.05 -2.86
CA GLU A 56 -25.65 -17.89 -3.56
C GLU A 56 -26.48 -19.19 -3.60
N GLN A 57 -25.84 -20.35 -3.43
CA GLN A 57 -26.51 -21.65 -3.25
C GLN A 57 -26.89 -21.94 -1.77
N GLY A 58 -26.63 -21.01 -0.85
CA GLY A 58 -26.87 -21.20 0.58
C GLY A 58 -25.86 -22.14 1.27
N GLN A 59 -24.80 -22.55 0.58
CA GLN A 59 -23.74 -23.41 1.13
C GLN A 59 -22.71 -22.56 1.88
N LEU A 60 -23.14 -21.94 2.98
CA LEU A 60 -22.39 -20.90 3.68
C LEU A 60 -21.09 -21.42 4.30
N GLU A 61 -21.08 -22.64 4.85
CA GLU A 61 -19.88 -23.30 5.39
C GLU A 61 -18.80 -23.47 4.32
N ALA A 62 -19.20 -23.96 3.14
CA ALA A 62 -18.29 -24.18 2.02
C ALA A 62 -17.80 -22.85 1.44
N ALA A 63 -18.67 -21.83 1.38
CA ALA A 63 -18.29 -20.48 0.96
C ALA A 63 -17.24 -19.87 1.90
N GLU A 64 -17.43 -19.99 3.23
CA GLU A 64 -16.44 -19.55 4.22
C GLU A 64 -15.08 -20.24 3.99
N ALA A 65 -15.08 -21.56 3.78
CA ALA A 65 -13.85 -22.32 3.51
C ALA A 65 -13.15 -21.85 2.23
N ALA A 66 -13.91 -21.58 1.16
CA ALA A 66 -13.38 -21.08 -0.10
C ALA A 66 -12.74 -19.69 0.05
N TYR A 67 -13.40 -18.74 0.74
CA TYR A 67 -12.81 -17.43 1.00
C TYR A 67 -11.56 -17.51 1.88
N ARG A 68 -11.55 -18.37 2.91
CA ARG A 68 -10.35 -18.60 3.72
C ARG A 68 -9.19 -19.19 2.89
N LYS A 69 -9.48 -20.07 1.92
CA LYS A 69 -8.47 -20.57 0.97
C LYS A 69 -7.92 -19.46 0.09
N SER A 70 -8.78 -18.60 -0.47
CA SER A 70 -8.34 -17.40 -1.20
C SER A 70 -7.45 -16.51 -0.34
N LEU A 71 -7.83 -16.23 0.91
CA LEU A 71 -7.06 -15.39 1.84
C LEU A 71 -5.76 -16.02 2.33
N ALA A 72 -5.64 -17.35 2.33
CA ALA A 72 -4.38 -18.02 2.61
C ALA A 72 -3.34 -17.78 1.49
N ILE A 73 -3.81 -17.59 0.25
CA ILE A 73 -2.98 -17.31 -0.93
C ILE A 73 -2.72 -15.80 -1.08
N LEU A 74 -3.77 -14.97 -0.96
CA LEU A 74 -3.68 -13.51 -1.02
C LEU A 74 -4.33 -12.85 0.23
N PRO A 75 -3.58 -12.72 1.34
CA PRO A 75 -4.10 -12.16 2.59
C PRO A 75 -4.50 -10.68 2.52
N GLU A 76 -4.00 -9.95 1.52
CA GLU A 76 -4.27 -8.52 1.29
C GLU A 76 -5.47 -8.25 0.38
N ASN A 77 -6.32 -9.25 0.08
CA ASN A 77 -7.53 -9.00 -0.69
C ASN A 77 -8.69 -8.50 0.19
N GLY A 78 -8.93 -7.19 0.16
CA GLY A 78 -9.98 -6.53 0.96
C GLY A 78 -11.41 -6.98 0.61
N ASP A 79 -11.70 -7.24 -0.67
CA ASP A 79 -13.01 -7.74 -1.10
C ASP A 79 -13.25 -9.16 -0.56
N THR A 80 -12.26 -10.05 -0.61
CA THR A 80 -12.40 -11.39 -0.02
C THR A 80 -12.66 -11.33 1.49
N TRP A 81 -12.01 -10.41 2.22
CA TRP A 81 -12.31 -10.18 3.64
C TRP A 81 -13.73 -9.66 3.87
N LEU A 82 -14.22 -8.76 3.00
CA LEU A 82 -15.60 -8.28 3.03
C LEU A 82 -16.60 -9.42 2.78
N GLN A 83 -16.36 -10.27 1.78
CA GLN A 83 -17.22 -11.41 1.45
C GLN A 83 -17.22 -12.48 2.56
N LEU A 84 -16.06 -12.72 3.18
CA LEU A 84 -15.96 -13.55 4.38
C LEU A 84 -16.80 -12.96 5.52
N GLY A 85 -16.75 -11.65 5.74
CA GLY A 85 -17.58 -10.94 6.71
C GLY A 85 -19.08 -11.13 6.45
N HIS A 86 -19.53 -10.98 5.21
CA HIS A 86 -20.92 -11.21 4.82
C HIS A 86 -21.37 -12.65 5.12
N VAL A 87 -20.57 -13.65 4.76
CA VAL A 87 -20.91 -15.07 5.05
C VAL A 87 -20.94 -15.33 6.55
N LEU A 88 -19.99 -14.81 7.32
CA LEU A 88 -19.98 -14.96 8.78
C LEU A 88 -21.20 -14.30 9.42
N LYS A 89 -21.62 -13.13 8.92
CA LYS A 89 -22.83 -12.44 9.36
C LYS A 89 -24.09 -13.27 9.07
N LEU A 90 -24.21 -13.84 7.86
CA LEU A 90 -25.31 -14.74 7.49
C LEU A 90 -25.36 -16.00 8.36
N ARG A 91 -24.20 -16.50 8.80
CA ARG A 91 -24.09 -17.63 9.73
C ARG A 91 -24.30 -17.25 11.21
N GLY A 92 -24.64 -16.00 11.51
CA GLY A 92 -24.84 -15.52 12.88
C GLY A 92 -23.54 -15.31 13.67
N ARG A 93 -22.37 -15.50 13.06
CA ARG A 93 -21.05 -15.37 13.68
C ARG A 93 -20.59 -13.91 13.68
N LEU A 94 -21.38 -13.04 14.31
CA LEU A 94 -21.26 -11.58 14.21
C LEU A 94 -19.89 -11.04 14.64
N ARG A 95 -19.24 -11.67 15.64
CA ARG A 95 -17.91 -11.25 16.12
C ARG A 95 -16.81 -11.53 15.09
N PHE A 96 -16.91 -12.65 14.40
CA PHE A 96 -16.00 -12.98 13.30
C PHE A 96 -16.27 -12.11 12.08
N ALA A 97 -17.55 -11.81 11.79
CA ALA A 97 -17.92 -10.88 10.74
C ALA A 97 -17.33 -9.48 10.97
N LEU A 98 -17.44 -8.97 12.21
CA LEU A 98 -16.83 -7.70 12.61
C LEU A 98 -15.32 -7.70 12.34
N ALA A 99 -14.59 -8.75 12.77
CA ALA A 99 -13.16 -8.84 12.53
C ALA A 99 -12.80 -8.87 11.04
N ALA A 100 -13.59 -9.57 10.22
CA ALA A 100 -13.40 -9.63 8.78
C ALA A 100 -13.66 -8.27 8.10
N TYR A 101 -14.71 -7.54 8.50
CA TYR A 101 -14.97 -6.19 7.98
C TYR A 101 -13.93 -5.17 8.43
N VAL A 102 -13.43 -5.25 9.67
CA VAL A 102 -12.30 -4.43 10.12
C VAL A 102 -11.10 -4.69 9.22
N ARG A 103 -10.80 -5.96 8.93
CA ARG A 103 -9.67 -6.31 8.07
C ARG A 103 -9.85 -5.83 6.62
N ALA A 104 -11.06 -5.95 6.08
CA ALA A 104 -11.41 -5.41 4.76
C ALA A 104 -11.19 -3.89 4.71
N TRP A 105 -11.63 -3.17 5.75
CA TRP A 105 -11.45 -1.73 5.88
C TRP A 105 -9.99 -1.33 6.11
N GLU A 106 -9.19 -2.08 6.88
CA GLU A 106 -7.75 -1.83 7.05
C GLU A 106 -6.98 -1.93 5.72
N ILE A 107 -7.44 -2.80 4.83
CA ILE A 107 -6.86 -3.02 3.50
C ILE A 107 -7.32 -1.93 2.53
N ASP A 108 -8.62 -1.63 2.49
CA ASP A 108 -9.17 -0.53 1.69
C ASP A 108 -10.12 0.35 2.53
N PRO A 109 -9.59 1.41 3.15
CA PRO A 109 -10.40 2.32 3.94
C PRO A 109 -11.36 3.17 3.12
N LEU A 110 -11.28 3.17 1.78
CA LEU A 110 -12.21 3.90 0.91
C LEU A 110 -13.38 3.04 0.43
N ALA A 111 -13.32 1.71 0.61
CA ALA A 111 -14.44 0.84 0.33
C ALA A 111 -15.63 1.24 1.22
N HIS A 112 -16.76 1.58 0.60
CA HIS A 112 -17.97 2.00 1.30
C HIS A 112 -18.59 0.85 2.10
N ASP A 113 -18.60 -0.35 1.51
CA ASP A 113 -19.35 -1.49 2.04
C ASP A 113 -18.84 -1.97 3.42
N PRO A 114 -17.52 -2.13 3.67
CA PRO A 114 -17.03 -2.44 5.02
C PRO A 114 -17.43 -1.40 6.06
N GLN A 115 -17.42 -0.10 5.71
CA GLN A 115 -17.75 0.97 6.66
C GLN A 115 -19.22 0.93 7.07
N VAL A 116 -20.12 0.71 6.11
CA VAL A 116 -21.56 0.57 6.36
C VAL A 116 -21.80 -0.64 7.27
N GLU A 117 -21.21 -1.78 6.94
CA GLU A 117 -21.35 -3.00 7.73
C GLU A 117 -20.79 -2.87 9.16
N LEU A 118 -19.65 -2.19 9.33
CA LEU A 118 -19.09 -1.86 10.64
C LEU A 118 -20.01 -0.93 11.44
N ALA A 119 -20.57 0.11 10.83
CA ALA A 119 -21.50 1.02 11.49
C ALA A 119 -22.78 0.31 11.97
N HIS A 120 -23.22 -0.72 11.24
CA HIS A 120 -24.39 -1.52 11.62
C HIS A 120 -24.07 -2.47 12.78
N LEU A 121 -22.92 -3.17 12.72
CA LEU A 121 -22.55 -4.15 13.74
C LEU A 121 -22.04 -3.52 15.04
N THR A 122 -21.43 -2.34 15.00
CA THR A 122 -20.94 -1.64 16.21
C THR A 122 -22.07 -1.09 17.10
N ARG A 123 -23.31 -1.04 16.58
CA ARG A 123 -24.52 -0.69 17.36
C ARG A 123 -25.12 -1.88 18.11
N ILE A 124 -24.59 -3.09 17.91
CA ILE A 124 -25.05 -4.32 18.56
C ILE A 124 -24.30 -4.50 19.88
N ASP A 125 -25.03 -4.73 20.97
CA ASP A 125 -24.41 -5.10 22.25
C ASP A 125 -23.93 -6.56 22.21
N PHE A 126 -22.61 -6.73 22.03
CA PHE A 126 -21.97 -8.04 22.03
C PHE A 126 -21.85 -8.66 23.44
N ALA A 127 -22.14 -7.93 24.53
CA ALA A 127 -22.05 -8.44 25.89
C ALA A 127 -23.14 -9.49 26.21
N GLY A 128 -24.25 -9.50 25.45
CA GLY A 128 -25.36 -10.44 25.61
C GLY A 128 -25.29 -11.70 24.73
N LEU A 129 -24.30 -11.82 23.84
CA LEU A 129 -24.17 -12.98 22.95
C LEU A 129 -23.43 -14.12 23.67
N GLY A 130 -24.13 -15.24 23.91
CA GLY A 130 -23.65 -16.35 24.71
C GLY A 130 -22.39 -17.07 24.17
N PRO A 131 -21.79 -17.96 24.97
CA PRO A 131 -20.45 -18.53 24.75
C PRO A 131 -20.30 -19.46 23.54
N ARG A 132 -21.35 -19.75 22.76
CA ARG A 132 -21.27 -20.68 21.61
C ARG A 132 -20.36 -20.19 20.47
N ASP A 133 -20.01 -18.90 20.47
CA ASP A 133 -19.06 -18.30 19.52
C ASP A 133 -17.60 -18.29 20.02
N ALA A 134 -17.30 -18.82 21.22
CA ALA A 134 -15.99 -18.72 21.86
C ALA A 134 -14.93 -19.75 21.38
N ASP A 135 -15.34 -20.82 20.69
CA ASP A 135 -14.47 -21.99 20.46
C ASP A 135 -13.73 -22.03 19.10
N VAL A 136 -13.72 -20.95 18.30
CA VAL A 136 -13.07 -20.97 16.96
C VAL A 136 -12.07 -19.83 16.74
N LEU A 137 -11.44 -19.33 17.81
CA LEU A 137 -10.35 -18.34 17.73
C LEU A 137 -8.96 -18.87 18.10
N ALA A 138 -8.81 -20.14 18.47
CA ALA A 138 -7.51 -20.72 18.80
C ALA A 138 -6.98 -21.60 17.65
N PRO A 139 -5.69 -21.52 17.28
CA PRO A 139 -5.00 -22.75 16.87
C PRO A 139 -5.17 -23.75 18.02
N ALA A 140 -5.35 -25.03 17.70
CA ALA A 140 -5.52 -26.07 18.72
C ALA A 140 -4.46 -25.89 19.84
N HIS A 141 -4.95 -25.76 21.08
CA HIS A 141 -4.22 -25.55 22.34
C HIS A 141 -4.03 -24.09 22.83
N THR A 142 -5.04 -23.51 23.49
CA THR A 142 -4.95 -23.02 24.90
C THR A 142 -6.29 -22.47 25.41
N PRO A 143 -6.74 -22.76 26.66
CA PRO A 143 -8.03 -22.31 27.16
C PRO A 143 -7.99 -20.98 27.94
N GLY A 144 -8.94 -20.10 27.63
CA GLY A 144 -9.76 -19.36 28.61
C GLY A 144 -9.09 -18.30 29.50
N ARG A 145 -8.85 -17.09 28.95
CA ARG A 145 -8.97 -15.76 29.64
C ARG A 145 -8.53 -14.57 28.76
N HIS A 146 -7.83 -14.82 27.66
CA HIS A 146 -7.22 -13.77 26.83
C HIS A 146 -8.18 -13.00 25.90
N TRP A 147 -9.35 -13.54 25.56
CA TRP A 147 -10.17 -12.97 24.48
C TRP A 147 -10.85 -11.63 24.83
N LYS A 148 -11.23 -11.39 26.10
CA LYS A 148 -11.79 -10.09 26.51
C LYS A 148 -10.74 -8.98 26.36
N ALA A 149 -9.47 -9.30 26.64
CA ALA A 149 -8.35 -8.39 26.43
C ALA A 149 -8.07 -8.18 24.93
N GLU A 150 -8.20 -9.22 24.11
CA GLU A 150 -7.92 -9.15 22.67
C GLU A 150 -9.01 -8.44 21.86
N ALA A 151 -10.29 -8.64 22.20
CA ALA A 151 -11.42 -7.92 21.61
C ALA A 151 -11.46 -6.46 22.06
N SER A 152 -11.18 -6.17 23.34
CA SER A 152 -10.97 -4.80 23.82
C SER A 152 -9.73 -4.16 23.19
N ALA A 153 -8.65 -4.90 22.94
CA ALA A 153 -7.47 -4.40 22.24
C ALA A 153 -7.80 -4.06 20.78
N ARG A 154 -8.60 -4.88 20.09
CA ARG A 154 -9.03 -4.60 18.71
C ARG A 154 -10.06 -3.46 18.62
N PHE A 155 -10.95 -3.33 19.61
CA PHE A 155 -11.80 -2.14 19.76
C PHE A 155 -10.99 -0.89 20.12
N ALA A 156 -9.92 -1.02 20.92
CA ALA A 156 -8.99 0.05 21.22
C ALA A 156 -8.13 0.42 20.00
N VAL A 157 -7.80 -0.53 19.11
CA VAL A 157 -7.14 -0.29 17.82
C VAL A 157 -8.10 0.40 16.85
N LEU A 158 -9.34 -0.06 16.71
CA LEU A 158 -10.37 0.58 15.90
C LEU A 158 -10.65 2.01 16.41
N ALA A 159 -10.76 2.17 17.72
CA ALA A 159 -10.95 3.47 18.34
C ALA A 159 -9.66 4.31 18.43
N SER A 160 -8.47 3.72 18.28
CA SER A 160 -7.19 4.42 18.13
C SER A 160 -7.03 4.94 16.70
N TYR A 161 -7.42 4.14 15.71
CA TYR A 161 -7.41 4.53 14.30
C TYR A 161 -8.44 5.61 13.98
N LEU A 162 -9.60 5.57 14.67
CA LEU A 162 -10.59 6.66 14.66
C LEU A 162 -10.16 7.88 15.49
N ARG A 163 -9.22 7.74 16.45
CA ARG A 163 -8.78 8.84 17.35
C ARG A 163 -7.39 9.42 17.06
N HIS A 164 -6.53 8.77 16.28
CA HIS A 164 -5.13 9.21 16.06
C HIS A 164 -4.78 9.22 14.56
N ASN A 165 -5.15 10.32 13.89
CA ASN A 165 -4.64 10.65 12.55
C ASN A 165 -3.14 11.04 12.56
N GLN A 166 -2.48 10.99 13.71
CA GLN A 166 -1.08 11.33 13.93
C GLN A 166 -0.33 10.09 14.44
N GLN A 167 0.56 9.56 13.60
CA GLN A 167 1.41 8.39 13.92
C GLN A 167 2.76 8.80 14.51
N ILE A 168 2.98 10.10 14.63
CA ILE A 168 4.23 10.69 15.07
C ILE A 168 4.39 10.45 16.57
N VAL A 169 5.52 9.86 16.91
CA VAL A 169 5.98 9.62 18.28
C VAL A 169 6.82 10.79 18.76
N SER A 170 7.72 11.29 17.93
CA SER A 170 8.56 12.44 18.25
C SER A 170 9.01 13.20 17.00
N VAL A 171 9.37 14.47 17.22
CA VAL A 171 9.94 15.37 16.23
C VAL A 171 11.14 16.04 16.89
N TRP A 172 12.26 16.06 16.18
CA TRP A 172 13.45 16.79 16.56
C TRP A 172 13.84 17.78 15.44
N PRO A 173 14.33 18.98 15.76
CA PRO A 173 14.38 19.57 17.11
C PRO A 173 12.99 19.89 17.68
N ASP A 174 12.88 20.05 19.01
CA ASP A 174 11.66 20.54 19.70
C ASP A 174 11.50 22.07 19.57
N ALA A 175 11.85 22.58 18.39
CA ALA A 175 11.88 23.99 18.04
C ALA A 175 11.54 24.15 16.55
N THR A 176 11.42 25.40 16.10
CA THR A 176 11.17 25.68 14.69
C THR A 176 12.28 25.10 13.82
N VAL A 177 11.93 24.13 12.98
CA VAL A 177 12.87 23.49 12.05
C VAL A 177 13.30 24.47 10.96
N PRO A 178 14.60 24.83 10.85
CA PRO A 178 15.10 25.66 9.77
C PRO A 178 15.18 24.84 8.48
N LEU A 179 14.30 25.15 7.52
CA LEU A 179 14.31 24.52 6.20
C LEU A 179 14.73 25.55 5.15
N GLY A 180 15.79 25.22 4.41
CA GLY A 180 16.25 25.95 3.24
C GLY A 180 15.31 25.78 2.05
N PRO A 181 15.64 26.40 0.90
CA PRO A 181 14.78 26.39 -0.28
C PRO A 181 14.70 25.02 -0.97
N ARG A 182 15.71 24.16 -0.79
CA ARG A 182 15.72 22.79 -1.32
C ARG A 182 15.60 21.84 -0.13
N VAL A 183 14.52 21.06 -0.10
CA VAL A 183 14.22 20.15 1.01
C VAL A 183 14.23 18.72 0.50
N ALA A 184 14.73 17.79 1.31
CA ALA A 184 14.58 16.36 1.08
C ALA A 184 13.80 15.73 2.24
N VAL A 185 12.75 14.96 1.94
CA VAL A 185 12.11 14.06 2.89
C VAL A 185 12.64 12.67 2.60
N PHE A 186 13.45 12.14 3.53
CA PHE A 186 14.03 10.81 3.43
C PHE A 186 13.29 9.86 4.36
N VAL A 187 12.66 8.82 3.82
CA VAL A 187 11.92 7.82 4.58
C VAL A 187 12.80 6.61 4.88
N HIS A 188 12.77 6.16 6.13
CA HIS A 188 13.52 5.02 6.61
C HIS A 188 12.61 4.01 7.32
N TYR A 189 12.88 2.72 7.14
CA TYR A 189 12.27 1.67 7.95
C TYR A 189 13.25 0.54 8.27
N ASP A 190 13.47 0.34 9.56
CA ASP A 190 14.10 -0.86 10.08
C ASP A 190 13.36 -1.31 11.35
N HIS A 191 12.99 -2.59 11.41
CA HIS A 191 12.20 -3.16 12.50
C HIS A 191 12.95 -3.12 13.85
N ALA A 192 14.28 -3.13 13.84
CA ALA A 192 15.13 -3.04 15.02
C ALA A 192 15.58 -1.59 15.32
N GLY A 193 15.18 -0.63 14.48
CA GLY A 193 15.57 0.78 14.62
C GLY A 193 17.07 1.01 14.32
N LEU A 194 17.66 0.17 13.47
CA LEU A 194 19.04 0.30 13.01
C LEU A 194 19.09 1.13 11.73
N VAL A 195 19.80 2.25 11.77
CA VAL A 195 20.09 3.05 10.58
C VAL A 195 21.42 2.57 10.00
N GLN A 196 21.36 1.89 8.86
CA GLN A 196 22.55 1.30 8.24
C GLN A 196 23.48 2.36 7.64
N ASP A 197 24.75 2.03 7.47
CA ASP A 197 25.77 2.98 6.99
C ASP A 197 25.46 3.53 5.59
N PHE A 198 24.85 2.73 4.70
CA PHE A 198 24.46 3.22 3.38
C PHE A 198 23.38 4.31 3.46
N VAL A 199 22.45 4.20 4.43
CA VAL A 199 21.42 5.22 4.68
C VAL A 199 22.08 6.49 5.21
N MET A 200 23.02 6.36 6.15
CA MET A 200 23.78 7.51 6.65
C MET A 200 24.55 8.23 5.53
N ASN A 201 25.21 7.47 4.67
CA ASN A 201 25.96 8.02 3.52
C ASN A 201 25.03 8.72 2.53
N TYR A 202 23.84 8.18 2.28
CA TYR A 202 22.85 8.81 1.43
C TYR A 202 22.37 10.14 2.03
N VAL A 203 21.91 10.13 3.28
CA VAL A 203 21.45 11.34 3.97
C VAL A 203 22.54 12.41 4.01
N ALA A 204 23.79 12.03 4.30
CA ALA A 204 24.92 12.94 4.27
C ALA A 204 25.19 13.50 2.87
N ALA A 205 25.07 12.68 1.81
CA ALA A 205 25.23 13.15 0.43
C ALA A 205 24.15 14.16 0.02
N LEU A 206 22.90 13.99 0.48
CA LEU A 206 21.83 14.95 0.25
C LEU A 206 22.10 16.28 0.95
N GLN A 207 22.56 16.24 2.20
CA GLN A 207 22.96 17.43 2.95
C GLN A 207 24.13 18.14 2.27
N ALA A 208 25.14 17.41 1.82
CA ALA A 208 26.30 17.95 1.12
C ALA A 208 25.94 18.58 -0.23
N ALA A 209 24.87 18.10 -0.88
CA ALA A 209 24.30 18.70 -2.09
C ALA A 209 23.46 19.97 -1.82
N GLY A 210 23.39 20.42 -0.56
CA GLY A 210 22.73 21.65 -0.14
C GLY A 210 21.22 21.51 0.12
N LEU A 211 20.73 20.30 0.40
CA LEU A 211 19.33 20.07 0.78
C LEU A 211 19.18 20.09 2.30
N SER A 212 18.12 20.73 2.80
CA SER A 212 17.65 20.53 4.17
C SER A 212 16.99 19.15 4.25
N VAL A 213 17.62 18.22 4.96
CA VAL A 213 17.13 16.83 5.05
C VAL A 213 16.20 16.67 6.25
N VAL A 214 14.98 16.22 5.98
CA VAL A 214 13.98 15.77 6.94
C VAL A 214 13.99 14.25 6.92
N PHE A 215 14.55 13.64 7.96
CA PHE A 215 14.60 12.18 8.10
C PHE A 215 13.35 11.69 8.81
N VAL A 216 12.63 10.75 8.21
CA VAL A 216 11.38 10.20 8.75
C VAL A 216 11.53 8.70 8.93
N SER A 217 11.56 8.24 10.17
CA SER A 217 11.64 6.81 10.47
C SER A 217 10.26 6.24 10.76
N ASN A 218 9.84 5.26 9.97
CA ASN A 218 8.70 4.36 10.26
C ASN A 218 8.99 3.39 11.42
N CYS A 219 10.07 3.60 12.19
CA CYS A 219 10.31 2.95 13.46
C CYS A 219 10.17 3.97 14.60
N PRO A 220 9.36 3.69 15.64
CA PRO A 220 9.08 4.65 16.72
C PRO A 220 10.29 4.92 17.62
N LYS A 221 11.36 4.13 17.50
CA LYS A 221 12.59 4.28 18.27
C LYS A 221 13.79 3.93 17.39
N LEU A 222 14.81 4.79 17.41
CA LEU A 222 16.12 4.50 16.85
C LEU A 222 17.14 4.36 17.97
N ASN A 223 18.26 3.70 17.69
CA ASN A 223 19.38 3.68 18.63
C ASN A 223 20.02 5.07 18.76
N GLU A 224 20.56 5.37 19.95
CA GLU A 224 21.08 6.70 20.30
C GLU A 224 22.27 7.12 19.42
N ILE A 225 23.13 6.18 19.04
CA ILE A 225 24.28 6.43 18.16
C ILE A 225 23.81 6.92 16.79
N SER A 226 22.75 6.32 16.25
CA SER A 226 22.17 6.71 14.96
C SER A 226 21.49 8.07 15.05
N ILE A 227 20.77 8.33 16.14
CA ILE A 227 20.16 9.66 16.39
C ILE A 227 21.26 10.72 16.42
N ALA A 228 22.30 10.55 17.24
CA ALA A 228 23.39 11.51 17.35
C ALA A 228 24.08 11.79 16.00
N LYS A 229 24.27 10.77 15.16
CA LYS A 229 24.78 10.96 13.79
C LYS A 229 23.79 11.75 12.93
N LEU A 230 22.52 11.37 12.92
CA LEU A 230 21.47 12.05 12.13
C LEU A 230 21.30 13.51 12.53
N GLU A 231 21.41 13.85 13.82
CA GLU A 231 21.31 15.24 14.31
C GLU A 231 22.41 16.15 13.73
N THR A 232 23.53 15.59 13.30
CA THR A 232 24.62 16.38 12.67
C THR A 232 24.41 16.64 11.17
N ILE A 233 23.54 15.88 10.51
CA ILE A 233 23.35 15.94 9.04
C ILE A 233 21.91 16.27 8.62
N CYS A 234 20.92 16.11 9.52
CA CYS A 234 19.52 16.36 9.24
C CYS A 234 19.08 17.71 9.83
N SER A 235 18.16 18.39 9.13
CA SER A 235 17.45 19.54 9.67
C SER A 235 16.32 19.12 10.62
N ALA A 236 15.72 17.95 10.40
CA ALA A 236 14.73 17.37 11.31
C ALA A 236 14.75 15.84 11.29
N ILE A 237 14.34 15.25 12.42
CA ILE A 237 14.13 13.81 12.59
C ILE A 237 12.72 13.59 13.10
N ILE A 238 11.95 12.75 12.42
CA ILE A 238 10.58 12.40 12.80
C ILE A 238 10.52 10.89 13.04
N LEU A 239 10.16 10.49 14.26
CA LEU A 239 9.91 9.08 14.59
C LEU A 239 8.41 8.84 14.60
N ARG A 240 7.96 7.74 14.01
CA ARG A 240 6.55 7.39 13.90
C ARG A 240 6.31 5.89 13.93
N HIS A 241 5.08 5.49 14.17
CA HIS A 241 4.64 4.12 13.95
C HIS A 241 4.57 3.78 12.46
N ASN A 242 4.89 2.53 12.10
CA ASN A 242 4.80 2.03 10.73
C ASN A 242 3.34 1.79 10.32
N VAL A 243 2.62 2.86 9.98
CA VAL A 243 1.25 2.81 9.46
C VAL A 243 1.15 3.72 8.25
N GLY A 244 0.68 3.22 7.11
CA GLY A 244 0.63 4.00 5.87
C GLY A 244 1.89 3.93 5.01
N HIS A 245 2.88 3.13 5.40
CA HIS A 245 4.16 2.98 4.69
C HIS A 245 4.81 4.35 4.36
N ASP A 246 5.55 4.45 3.26
CA ASP A 246 6.33 5.63 2.93
C ASP A 246 5.47 6.86 2.62
N PHE A 247 4.38 6.69 1.89
CA PHE A 247 3.46 7.80 1.61
C PHE A 247 2.81 8.36 2.87
N GLY A 248 2.53 7.50 3.86
CA GLY A 248 2.14 7.93 5.19
C GLY A 248 3.21 8.78 5.87
N ALA A 249 4.47 8.31 5.84
CA ALA A 249 5.64 9.01 6.38
C ALA A 249 5.80 10.41 5.77
N ILE A 250 5.77 10.50 4.44
CA ILE A 250 5.90 11.76 3.69
C ILE A 250 4.76 12.71 4.06
N ARG A 251 3.52 12.23 4.03
CA ARG A 251 2.33 13.03 4.39
C ARG A 251 2.45 13.65 5.78
N ASP A 252 2.88 12.87 6.77
CA ASP A 252 2.97 13.36 8.14
C ASP A 252 4.11 14.36 8.31
N ALA A 253 5.25 14.14 7.63
CA ALA A 253 6.32 15.12 7.58
C ALA A 253 5.88 16.44 6.94
N LEU A 254 5.17 16.37 5.80
CA LEU A 254 4.61 17.55 5.14
C LEU A 254 3.67 18.32 6.06
N ARG A 255 2.80 17.62 6.80
CA ARG A 255 1.83 18.25 7.70
C ARG A 255 2.48 18.88 8.91
N VAL A 256 3.35 18.15 9.61
CA VAL A 256 3.94 18.63 10.87
C VAL A 256 4.95 19.75 10.66
N LEU A 257 5.68 19.75 9.55
CA LEU A 257 6.63 20.82 9.26
C LEU A 257 6.03 21.97 8.43
N GLY A 258 4.74 21.88 8.08
CA GLY A 258 4.03 22.88 7.28
C GLY A 258 4.64 23.03 5.88
N MET A 259 4.94 21.91 5.22
CA MET A 259 5.54 21.89 3.88
C MET A 259 4.49 21.68 2.77
N PRO A 260 4.71 22.23 1.57
CA PRO A 260 5.79 23.15 1.22
C PRO A 260 5.63 24.53 1.90
N ARG A 261 6.75 25.19 2.20
CA ARG A 261 6.79 26.56 2.72
C ARG A 261 6.97 27.55 1.57
N ASP A 262 6.69 28.84 1.80
CA ASP A 262 6.80 29.89 0.77
C ASP A 262 8.21 29.96 0.13
N ASN A 263 9.26 29.66 0.91
CA ASN A 263 10.64 29.63 0.43
C ASN A 263 11.01 28.32 -0.28
N THR A 264 10.17 27.29 -0.28
CA THR A 264 10.46 25.99 -0.88
C THR A 264 10.46 26.10 -2.41
N GLN A 265 11.62 25.86 -3.01
CA GLN A 265 11.84 25.84 -4.45
C GLN A 265 11.72 24.42 -5.01
N SER A 266 12.21 23.42 -4.26
CA SER A 266 12.12 22.02 -4.64
C SER A 266 11.99 21.11 -3.42
N LEU A 267 11.23 20.03 -3.58
CA LEU A 267 11.12 18.96 -2.59
C LEU A 267 11.52 17.63 -3.22
N LEU A 268 12.58 17.02 -2.70
CA LEU A 268 12.95 15.64 -2.98
C LEU A 268 12.25 14.71 -1.96
N ILE A 269 11.71 13.61 -2.45
CA ILE A 269 11.24 12.47 -1.68
C ILE A 269 12.18 11.32 -2.04
N ALA A 270 12.77 10.69 -1.01
CA ALA A 270 13.61 9.51 -1.18
C ALA A 270 13.34 8.51 -0.06
N ASN A 271 13.70 7.24 -0.26
CA ASN A 271 13.64 6.22 0.78
C ASN A 271 14.87 5.30 0.78
N ASP A 272 14.94 4.38 1.73
CA ASP A 272 16.01 3.40 1.91
C ASP A 272 15.82 2.09 1.15
N SER A 273 14.85 2.02 0.22
CA SER A 273 14.62 0.81 -0.60
C SER A 273 15.69 0.59 -1.67
N VAL A 274 16.59 1.56 -1.89
CA VAL A 274 17.68 1.47 -2.86
C VAL A 274 19.02 1.55 -2.12
N PHE A 275 19.90 0.61 -2.43
CA PHE A 275 21.28 0.66 -1.96
C PHE A 275 22.07 1.65 -2.81
N GLY A 276 22.50 2.76 -2.19
CA GLY A 276 23.21 3.84 -2.86
C GLY A 276 23.06 5.16 -2.10
N PRO A 277 23.56 6.27 -2.65
CA PRO A 277 24.29 6.36 -3.91
C PRO A 277 25.74 5.88 -3.76
N PHE A 278 26.24 5.10 -4.73
CA PHE A 278 27.65 4.69 -4.79
C PHE A 278 28.60 5.79 -5.28
N GLN A 279 28.03 6.88 -5.80
CA GLN A 279 28.70 8.04 -6.35
C GLN A 279 28.11 9.31 -5.71
N ASN A 280 28.73 10.46 -5.96
CA ASN A 280 28.17 11.74 -5.52
C ASN A 280 26.75 11.93 -6.12
N ILE A 281 25.80 12.38 -5.31
CA ILE A 281 24.41 12.59 -5.74
C ILE A 281 24.22 13.92 -6.49
N ALA A 282 25.12 14.89 -6.32
CA ALA A 282 25.00 16.20 -6.97
C ALA A 282 24.83 16.10 -8.51
N PRO A 283 25.63 15.31 -9.25
CA PRO A 283 25.43 15.13 -10.69
C PRO A 283 24.05 14.55 -11.07
N ILE A 284 23.43 13.77 -10.19
CA ILE A 284 22.07 13.25 -10.41
C ILE A 284 21.06 14.39 -10.28
N LEU A 285 21.22 15.23 -9.25
CA LEU A 285 20.37 16.39 -9.01
C LEU A 285 20.53 17.46 -10.09
N ASP A 286 21.73 17.61 -10.67
CA ASP A 286 22.02 18.58 -11.73
C ASP A 286 21.32 18.24 -13.06
N ARG A 287 20.88 16.98 -13.23
CA ARG A 287 20.08 16.56 -14.40
C ARG A 287 18.62 17.00 -14.32
N VAL A 288 18.15 17.45 -13.17
CA VAL A 288 16.76 17.87 -12.95
C VAL A 288 16.56 19.25 -13.57
N ASP A 289 15.66 19.33 -14.55
CA ASP A 289 15.31 20.56 -15.26
C ASP A 289 13.81 20.87 -15.12
N PHE A 290 13.50 21.87 -14.30
CA PHE A 290 12.11 22.29 -14.05
C PHE A 290 11.48 23.08 -15.20
N GLU A 291 12.26 23.51 -16.19
CA GLU A 291 11.70 24.04 -17.43
C GLU A 291 11.09 22.94 -18.29
N ARG A 292 11.63 21.71 -18.22
CA ARG A 292 11.16 20.55 -18.99
C ARG A 292 10.04 19.76 -18.31
N ALA A 293 10.16 19.50 -17.01
CA ALA A 293 9.13 18.79 -16.25
C ALA A 293 8.97 19.35 -14.84
N ASP A 294 7.76 19.30 -14.31
CA ASP A 294 7.44 19.86 -12.99
C ASP A 294 7.76 18.85 -11.87
N ILE A 295 7.79 17.56 -12.19
CA ILE A 295 8.12 16.45 -11.29
C ILE A 295 9.04 15.46 -12.03
N TRP A 296 10.10 15.04 -11.34
CA TRP A 296 11.06 14.09 -11.85
C TRP A 296 11.15 12.84 -10.98
N GLY A 297 11.17 11.66 -11.59
CA GLY A 297 11.55 10.40 -10.94
C GLY A 297 12.97 10.00 -11.33
N ALA A 298 13.63 9.16 -10.52
CA ALA A 298 14.88 8.54 -10.99
C ALA A 298 14.60 7.67 -12.22
N THR A 299 13.62 6.77 -12.11
CA THR A 299 13.15 5.92 -13.20
C THR A 299 11.62 5.98 -13.29
N GLU A 300 11.09 5.45 -14.38
CA GLU A 300 9.66 5.25 -14.61
C GLU A 300 9.35 3.76 -14.81
N SER A 301 8.10 3.41 -14.58
CA SER A 301 7.58 2.06 -14.79
C SER A 301 6.29 2.11 -15.59
N TRP A 302 6.15 1.14 -16.48
CA TRP A 302 4.97 0.90 -17.30
C TRP A 302 4.19 -0.33 -16.82
N GLN A 303 4.62 -0.95 -15.72
CA GLN A 303 3.90 -2.06 -15.11
C GLN A 303 2.55 -1.57 -14.59
N HIS A 304 1.46 -2.23 -15.03
CA HIS A 304 0.07 -1.83 -14.82
C HIS A 304 -0.34 -0.53 -15.54
N ARG A 305 0.34 0.60 -15.23
CA ARG A 305 0.14 1.93 -15.84
C ARG A 305 1.43 2.75 -15.74
N TYR A 306 1.58 3.74 -16.61
CA TYR A 306 2.67 4.71 -16.51
C TYR A 306 2.74 5.38 -15.13
N HIS A 307 3.90 5.32 -14.48
CA HIS A 307 4.18 6.05 -13.24
C HIS A 307 5.68 6.24 -13.00
N LEU A 308 6.03 7.31 -12.27
CA LEU A 308 7.37 7.50 -11.71
C LEU A 308 7.55 6.63 -10.46
N GLN A 309 8.73 6.05 -10.28
CA GLN A 309 9.06 5.22 -9.12
C GLN A 309 9.24 6.07 -7.86
N SER A 310 8.58 5.69 -6.76
CA SER A 310 8.47 6.56 -5.57
C SER A 310 9.67 6.57 -4.63
N PHE A 311 10.67 5.72 -4.87
CA PHE A 311 11.92 5.72 -4.06
C PHE A 311 12.77 6.97 -4.30
N PHE A 312 12.53 7.70 -5.40
CA PHE A 312 13.18 8.97 -5.70
C PHE A 312 12.26 9.82 -6.58
N LEU A 313 11.67 10.87 -5.99
CA LEU A 313 10.82 11.83 -6.68
C LEU A 313 11.21 13.25 -6.29
N ILE A 314 11.44 14.14 -7.25
CA ILE A 314 11.72 15.55 -6.99
C ILE A 314 10.70 16.45 -7.68
N ALA A 315 10.03 17.28 -6.90
CA ALA A 315 9.01 18.21 -7.38
C ALA A 315 9.51 19.65 -7.28
N GLY A 316 9.31 20.43 -8.35
CA GLY A 316 9.63 21.86 -8.40
C GLY A 316 8.47 22.72 -7.91
N ARG A 317 8.73 24.02 -7.74
CA ARG A 317 7.77 25.01 -7.21
C ARG A 317 6.38 24.92 -7.86
N ARG A 318 6.29 24.83 -9.19
CA ARG A 318 5.00 24.74 -9.90
C ARG A 318 4.16 23.55 -9.46
N ALA A 319 4.79 22.38 -9.29
CA ALA A 319 4.10 21.20 -8.78
C ALA A 319 3.68 21.39 -7.32
N LEU A 320 4.58 21.89 -6.46
CA LEU A 320 4.34 22.11 -5.03
C LEU A 320 3.17 23.07 -4.75
N GLU A 321 3.02 24.11 -5.58
CA GLU A 321 1.96 25.11 -5.45
C GLU A 321 0.62 24.66 -6.05
N SER A 322 0.64 23.64 -6.91
CA SER A 322 -0.53 23.15 -7.64
C SER A 322 -1.64 22.61 -6.73
N ALA A 323 -2.89 22.75 -7.20
CA ALA A 323 -4.03 22.14 -6.53
C ALA A 323 -3.92 20.60 -6.53
N ALA A 324 -3.33 20.01 -7.58
CA ALA A 324 -3.13 18.57 -7.69
C ALA A 324 -2.27 18.02 -6.55
N TRP A 325 -1.10 18.63 -6.30
CA TRP A 325 -0.20 18.29 -5.21
C TRP A 325 -0.90 18.40 -3.85
N LYS A 326 -1.50 19.55 -3.57
CA LYS A 326 -2.21 19.83 -2.31
C LYS A 326 -3.34 18.81 -2.09
N ASN A 327 -4.12 18.52 -3.13
CA ASN A 327 -5.23 17.57 -3.05
C ASN A 327 -4.76 16.13 -2.83
N PHE A 328 -3.70 15.71 -3.50
CA PHE A 328 -3.14 14.37 -3.34
C PHE A 328 -2.72 14.13 -1.90
N TRP A 329 -1.80 14.94 -1.36
CA TRP A 329 -1.26 14.77 0.00
C TRP A 329 -2.31 14.99 1.10
N ARG A 330 -3.31 15.85 0.86
CA ARG A 330 -4.46 15.99 1.76
C ARG A 330 -5.28 14.69 1.83
N ARG A 331 -5.41 13.96 0.73
CA ARG A 331 -6.20 12.73 0.63
C ARG A 331 -5.45 11.46 1.03
N VAL A 332 -4.12 11.49 1.16
CA VAL A 332 -3.35 10.34 1.65
C VAL A 332 -3.86 9.90 3.03
N ARG A 333 -4.36 8.67 3.08
CA ARG A 333 -4.79 7.89 4.25
C ARG A 333 -3.71 6.89 4.66
N LEU A 334 -3.66 6.55 5.95
CA LEU A 334 -2.63 5.69 6.52
C LEU A 334 -3.01 4.21 6.41
N VAL A 335 -3.01 3.68 5.19
CA VAL A 335 -3.47 2.31 4.90
C VAL A 335 -2.35 1.29 5.14
N GLN A 336 -2.67 0.11 5.67
CA GLN A 336 -1.66 -0.94 5.91
C GLN A 336 -1.42 -1.86 4.70
N SER A 337 -2.37 -1.95 3.76
CA SER A 337 -2.15 -2.76 2.56
C SER A 337 -1.08 -2.16 1.65
N ARG A 338 -0.05 -2.96 1.36
CA ARG A 338 1.01 -2.60 0.43
C ARG A 338 0.46 -2.52 -0.99
N PHE A 339 -0.38 -3.48 -1.39
CA PHE A 339 -1.02 -3.47 -2.71
C PHE A 339 -1.81 -2.18 -2.96
N TRP A 340 -2.64 -1.78 -1.99
CA TRP A 340 -3.44 -0.56 -2.10
C TRP A 340 -2.55 0.69 -2.16
N VAL A 341 -1.50 0.76 -1.34
CA VAL A 341 -0.53 1.86 -1.36
C VAL A 341 0.16 1.97 -2.73
N VAL A 342 0.60 0.86 -3.33
CA VAL A 342 1.20 0.88 -4.66
C VAL A 342 0.19 1.38 -5.71
N GLN A 343 -1.00 0.80 -5.76
CA GLN A 343 -2.02 1.17 -6.75
C GLN A 343 -2.48 2.62 -6.61
N ARG A 344 -2.71 3.09 -5.38
CA ARG A 344 -3.33 4.39 -5.15
C ARG A 344 -2.34 5.52 -4.96
N TYR A 345 -1.14 5.23 -4.47
CA TYR A 345 -0.14 6.25 -4.19
C TYR A 345 1.04 6.18 -5.15
N GLU A 346 1.70 5.05 -5.34
CA GLU A 346 2.85 4.99 -6.25
C GLU A 346 2.41 5.25 -7.70
N ILE A 347 1.47 4.45 -8.19
CA ILE A 347 0.85 4.65 -9.51
C ILE A 347 -0.03 5.91 -9.50
N GLY A 348 -0.90 6.02 -8.49
CA GLY A 348 -1.90 7.09 -8.44
C GLY A 348 -1.33 8.49 -8.24
N PHE A 349 -0.14 8.65 -7.66
CA PHE A 349 0.53 9.96 -7.54
C PHE A 349 0.82 10.53 -8.92
N THR A 350 1.57 9.79 -9.75
CA THR A 350 1.95 10.26 -11.09
C THR A 350 0.72 10.58 -11.93
N LEU A 351 -0.28 9.69 -11.92
CA LEU A 351 -1.55 9.92 -12.63
C LEU A 351 -2.31 11.15 -12.12
N ALA A 352 -2.33 11.39 -10.81
CA ALA A 352 -2.98 12.58 -10.24
C ALA A 352 -2.26 13.87 -10.63
N MET A 353 -0.94 13.84 -10.74
CA MET A 353 -0.14 15.00 -11.18
C MET A 353 -0.38 15.30 -12.67
N LEU A 354 -0.36 14.26 -13.51
CA LEU A 354 -0.67 14.37 -14.94
C LEU A 354 -2.10 14.89 -15.18
N ALA A 355 -3.10 14.32 -14.48
CA ALA A 355 -4.48 14.80 -14.55
C ALA A 355 -4.63 16.25 -14.04
N GLY A 356 -3.72 16.70 -13.18
CA GLY A 356 -3.60 18.08 -12.72
C GLY A 356 -2.87 19.03 -13.68
N GLY A 357 -2.47 18.56 -14.86
CA GLY A 357 -1.74 19.33 -15.86
C GLY A 357 -0.26 19.53 -15.57
N MET A 358 0.32 18.74 -14.65
CA MET A 358 1.77 18.76 -14.38
C MET A 358 2.49 17.87 -15.38
N ARG A 359 3.72 18.26 -15.71
CA ARG A 359 4.64 17.47 -16.56
C ARG A 359 5.49 16.57 -15.67
N CYS A 360 5.53 15.29 -15.98
CA CYS A 360 6.32 14.29 -15.27
C CYS A 360 7.39 13.72 -16.21
N ALA A 361 8.61 13.50 -15.71
CA ALA A 361 9.69 12.89 -16.49
C ALA A 361 10.59 12.00 -15.61
N ALA A 362 11.29 11.05 -16.23
CA ALA A 362 12.31 10.24 -15.56
C ALA A 362 13.72 10.72 -15.93
N LEU A 363 14.65 10.69 -14.98
CA LEU A 363 16.08 10.94 -15.23
C LEU A 363 16.68 9.84 -16.10
N TRP A 364 16.23 8.60 -15.92
CA TRP A 364 16.56 7.46 -16.78
C TRP A 364 15.26 6.82 -17.26
N PRO A 365 14.70 7.29 -18.40
CA PRO A 365 13.51 6.70 -18.99
C PRO A 365 13.73 5.21 -19.31
N TYR A 366 12.66 4.42 -19.18
CA TYR A 366 12.75 2.97 -19.42
C TYR A 366 13.23 2.67 -20.85
N GLU A 367 12.73 3.42 -21.83
CA GLU A 367 13.13 3.26 -23.23
C GLU A 367 14.64 3.46 -23.44
N ASP A 368 15.23 4.47 -22.79
CA ASP A 368 16.66 4.74 -22.91
C ASP A 368 17.50 3.65 -22.23
N LEU A 369 17.02 3.13 -21.09
CA LEU A 369 17.66 2.01 -20.40
C LEU A 369 17.62 0.73 -21.24
N THR A 370 16.49 0.44 -21.92
CA THR A 370 16.38 -0.75 -22.78
C THR A 370 17.34 -0.70 -23.97
N LYS A 371 17.62 0.48 -24.53
CA LYS A 371 18.62 0.66 -25.61
C LYS A 371 20.05 0.29 -25.17
N MET A 372 20.33 0.32 -23.86
CA MET A 372 21.64 -0.03 -23.30
C MET A 372 21.78 -1.52 -22.94
N LEU A 373 20.68 -2.29 -22.97
CA LEU A 373 20.66 -3.70 -22.59
C LEU A 373 20.63 -4.62 -23.81
N PRO A 374 21.29 -5.80 -23.76
CA PRO A 374 21.13 -6.82 -24.79
C PRO A 374 19.65 -7.26 -24.91
N PRO A 375 19.13 -7.50 -26.13
CA PRO A 375 17.72 -7.87 -26.34
C PRO A 375 17.26 -9.10 -25.55
N ALA A 376 18.16 -10.03 -25.23
CA ALA A 376 17.87 -11.24 -24.44
C ALA A 376 17.49 -10.96 -22.97
N HIS A 377 17.64 -9.72 -22.50
CA HIS A 377 17.33 -9.31 -21.13
C HIS A 377 16.12 -8.35 -21.05
N ILE A 378 15.38 -8.18 -22.13
CA ILE A 378 14.20 -7.32 -22.20
C ILE A 378 12.96 -8.21 -22.32
N ASP A 379 12.26 -8.42 -21.19
CA ASP A 379 10.96 -9.10 -21.18
C ASP A 379 9.86 -8.12 -21.62
N ASN A 380 9.28 -8.40 -22.80
CA ASN A 380 8.18 -7.69 -23.47
C ASN A 380 8.56 -6.39 -24.20
N ASP A 381 8.10 -6.28 -25.44
CA ASP A 381 8.22 -5.09 -26.28
C ASP A 381 7.38 -3.95 -25.67
N PRO A 382 7.93 -2.73 -25.46
CA PRO A 382 7.20 -1.55 -25.01
C PRO A 382 5.90 -1.32 -25.79
N GLN A 383 5.85 -1.67 -27.08
CA GLN A 383 4.65 -1.52 -27.91
C GLN A 383 3.49 -2.42 -27.47
N THR A 384 3.77 -3.57 -26.85
CA THR A 384 2.74 -4.47 -26.30
C THR A 384 2.04 -3.89 -25.07
N ILE A 385 2.71 -3.01 -24.33
CA ILE A 385 2.16 -2.33 -23.14
C ILE A 385 1.46 -1.02 -23.54
N MET A 386 1.92 -0.36 -24.61
CA MET A 386 1.31 0.85 -25.17
C MET A 386 -0.06 0.61 -25.86
N GLY A 387 -0.50 -0.64 -26.00
CA GLY A 387 -1.76 -1.02 -26.68
C GLY A 387 -3.07 -0.72 -25.93
N THR A 388 -3.03 -0.09 -24.75
CA THR A 388 -4.23 0.41 -24.08
C THR A 388 -4.17 1.93 -23.97
N ASP A 389 -4.43 2.60 -25.08
CA ASP A 389 -4.65 4.03 -25.11
C ASP A 389 -5.85 4.43 -24.20
N PRO A 390 -5.79 5.61 -23.57
CA PRO A 390 -6.74 6.04 -22.55
C PRO A 390 -8.01 6.64 -23.17
N VAL A 391 -9.16 6.17 -22.71
CA VAL A 391 -10.42 6.94 -22.69
C VAL A 391 -10.74 7.30 -21.24
#